data_AF-A0AAT9PG02-F1
#
_entry.id   AF-A0AAT9PG02-F1
#
_cell.length_a   1.000
_cell.length_b   1.000
_cell.length_c   1.000
_cell.angle_alpha   90.00
_cell.angle_beta   90.00
_cell.angle_gamma   90.00
#
_symmetry.space_group_name_H-M   'P 1'
#
loop_
_entity.id
_entity.type
_entity.pdbx_description
1 polymer ?
#
loop_
_entity_poly.entity_id
_entity_poly.type
_entity_poly.pdbx_seq_one_letter_code
_entity_poly.pdbx_strand_id
1 'polypeptide(L)'
;MKSLNLSNIASTLLLTGAAVLAGCDSHDAPEGQTMDSAEDVTSAASIKKHAELFAGCYTVSHEEPAQIKVSEQAGKLVMQMKEPKSANRVWDDPEPLEPMPLKQVDKYFPVKAEDLTAMIGRPDRVLVMANVKQAYVNIDPSLDSPYLGYILQGQNTIYKVDCDDTPAQEMQSNPHSNIAGMEEVGNITIRPAGKVE
;
A
#
# COMPACT_ATOMS: atom_id res chain seq x y z
N MET A 1 -1.51 -77.42 -22.02
CA MET A 1 -1.79 -76.01 -22.39
C MET A 1 -0.89 -75.71 -23.60
N LYS A 2 -1.30 -75.92 -24.87
CA LYS A 2 -2.16 -75.05 -25.73
C LYS A 2 -1.73 -73.58 -25.63
N SER A 3 -1.28 -72.84 -26.66
CA SER A 3 -1.05 -73.01 -28.12
C SER A 3 -0.12 -71.84 -28.53
N LEU A 4 0.97 -72.05 -29.30
CA LEU A 4 1.12 -71.67 -30.73
C LEU A 4 0.54 -70.28 -31.09
N ASN A 5 1.16 -69.39 -31.86
CA ASN A 5 2.49 -69.20 -32.45
C ASN A 5 2.41 -67.92 -33.34
N LEU A 6 3.55 -67.35 -33.74
CA LEU A 6 3.76 -66.45 -34.92
C LEU A 6 2.97 -65.12 -34.97
N SER A 7 3.41 -64.02 -35.59
CA SER A 7 4.64 -63.59 -36.25
C SER A 7 4.39 -62.16 -36.74
N ASN A 8 5.45 -61.36 -36.77
CA ASN A 8 5.77 -60.22 -37.65
C ASN A 8 4.65 -59.48 -38.40
N ILE A 9 4.73 -58.15 -38.45
CA ILE A 9 4.94 -57.36 -39.68
C ILE A 9 5.47 -55.97 -39.28
N ALA A 10 6.56 -55.57 -39.92
CA ALA A 10 7.11 -54.21 -39.91
C ALA A 10 6.30 -53.29 -40.83
N SER A 11 6.18 -52.00 -40.49
CA SER A 11 5.80 -50.95 -41.44
C SER A 11 6.52 -49.65 -41.12
N THR A 12 7.52 -49.36 -41.94
CA THR A 12 8.11 -48.04 -42.20
C THR A 12 7.15 -47.16 -43.00
N LEU A 13 7.03 -45.87 -42.67
CA LEU A 13 6.68 -44.76 -43.59
C LEU A 13 7.04 -43.43 -42.88
N LEU A 14 8.15 -42.75 -43.21
CA LEU A 14 8.37 -41.78 -44.30
C LEU A 14 7.43 -40.55 -44.33
N LEU A 15 8.05 -39.42 -43.96
CA LEU A 15 8.10 -38.13 -44.67
C LEU A 15 6.87 -37.17 -44.72
N THR A 16 7.24 -35.87 -44.79
CA THR A 16 6.47 -34.66 -45.17
C THR A 16 5.47 -34.11 -44.12
N GLY A 17 5.48 -32.85 -43.68
CA GLY A 17 6.04 -31.60 -44.22
C GLY A 17 4.95 -30.77 -44.89
N ALA A 18 4.40 -29.75 -44.20
CA ALA A 18 3.90 -28.49 -44.77
C ALA A 18 3.25 -27.61 -43.68
N ALA A 19 3.41 -26.31 -43.85
CA ALA A 19 2.94 -25.22 -43.00
C ALA A 19 1.41 -25.06 -42.97
N VAL A 20 0.91 -24.45 -41.89
CA VAL A 20 -0.39 -23.77 -41.87
C VAL A 20 -0.17 -22.34 -41.37
N LEU A 21 -0.66 -21.40 -42.17
CA LEU A 21 -0.73 -19.97 -41.92
C LEU A 21 -1.88 -19.62 -40.97
N ALA A 22 -1.71 -18.50 -40.26
CA ALA A 22 -2.73 -17.58 -39.77
C ALA A 22 -3.69 -18.03 -38.65
N GLY A 23 -3.57 -17.33 -37.52
CA GLY A 23 -4.61 -17.17 -36.51
C GLY A 23 -4.16 -16.13 -35.50
N CYS A 24 -4.64 -14.89 -35.63
CA CYS A 24 -4.57 -13.91 -34.54
C CYS A 24 -5.39 -14.46 -33.38
N ASP A 25 -4.74 -14.85 -32.29
CA ASP A 25 -5.42 -15.14 -31.04
C ASP A 25 -5.23 -13.95 -30.10
N SER A 26 -6.33 -13.58 -29.46
CA SER A 26 -6.59 -12.31 -28.82
C SER A 26 -5.57 -11.99 -27.74
N HIS A 27 -5.24 -10.70 -27.62
CA HIS A 27 -4.61 -10.15 -26.43
C HIS A 27 -5.59 -10.36 -25.27
N ASP A 28 -5.35 -11.39 -24.45
CA ASP A 28 -5.94 -11.48 -23.12
C ASP A 28 -5.36 -10.31 -22.30
N ALA A 29 -6.12 -9.22 -22.25
CA ALA A 29 -6.03 -8.28 -21.16
C ALA A 29 -6.41 -9.06 -19.88
N PRO A 30 -5.67 -8.92 -18.76
CA PRO A 30 -6.10 -9.53 -17.52
C PRO A 30 -7.36 -8.78 -17.05
N GLU A 31 -8.53 -9.36 -17.31
CA GLU A 31 -9.77 -8.92 -16.71
C GLU A 31 -9.61 -8.99 -15.19
N GLY A 32 -9.96 -7.88 -14.54
CA GLY A 32 -9.80 -7.69 -13.11
C GLY A 32 -10.48 -8.81 -12.34
N GLN A 33 -9.68 -9.54 -11.56
CA GLN A 33 -10.16 -10.52 -10.61
C GLN A 33 -11.02 -9.83 -9.55
N THR A 34 -12.33 -9.76 -9.77
CA THR A 34 -13.31 -9.49 -8.72
C THR A 34 -13.25 -10.62 -7.71
N MET A 35 -12.76 -10.32 -6.51
CA MET A 35 -12.69 -11.23 -5.37
C MET A 35 -14.09 -11.40 -4.76
N ASP A 36 -14.97 -12.11 -5.46
CA ASP A 36 -16.33 -12.41 -4.99
C ASP A 36 -16.51 -13.85 -4.49
N SER A 37 -15.50 -14.71 -4.65
CA SER A 37 -15.60 -16.06 -4.09
C SER A 37 -15.32 -16.02 -2.59
N ALA A 38 -16.21 -16.66 -1.83
CA ALA A 38 -16.08 -16.96 -0.40
C ALA A 38 -14.91 -17.94 -0.12
N GLU A 39 -13.75 -17.68 -0.75
CA GLU A 39 -12.49 -18.24 -0.35
C GLU A 39 -12.17 -17.71 1.05
N ASP A 40 -11.54 -18.57 1.83
CA ASP A 40 -11.10 -18.21 3.17
C ASP A 40 -10.24 -16.94 3.10
N VAL A 41 -10.85 -15.83 3.47
CA VAL A 41 -10.23 -14.49 3.55
C VAL A 41 -9.01 -14.51 4.45
N THR A 42 -8.85 -15.55 5.29
CA THR A 42 -7.70 -15.74 6.19
C THR A 42 -6.59 -16.62 5.60
N SER A 43 -6.76 -17.16 4.40
CA SER A 43 -5.72 -17.96 3.74
C SER A 43 -4.46 -17.14 3.45
N ALA A 44 -3.29 -17.80 3.46
CA ALA A 44 -2.01 -17.13 3.18
C ALA A 44 -1.97 -16.44 1.80
N ALA A 45 -2.65 -17.02 0.80
CA ALA A 45 -2.76 -16.42 -0.53
C ALA A 45 -3.62 -15.14 -0.51
N SER A 46 -4.73 -15.15 0.23
CA SER A 46 -5.56 -13.96 0.47
C SER A 46 -4.76 -12.86 1.16
N ILE A 47 -4.03 -13.19 2.23
CA ILE A 47 -3.19 -12.23 2.97
C ILE A 47 -2.17 -11.58 2.05
N LYS A 48 -1.43 -12.37 1.25
CA LYS A 48 -0.44 -11.86 0.31
C LYS A 48 -1.06 -10.90 -0.72
N LYS A 49 -2.20 -11.26 -1.31
CA LYS A 49 -2.90 -10.41 -2.28
C LYS A 49 -3.38 -9.10 -1.66
N HIS A 50 -3.86 -9.14 -0.41
CA HIS A 50 -4.22 -7.93 0.31
C HIS A 50 -2.99 -7.10 0.70
N ALA A 51 -1.85 -7.72 1.03
CA ALA A 51 -0.60 -7.00 1.26
C ALA A 51 -0.11 -6.28 0.00
N GLU A 52 -0.21 -6.90 -1.18
CA GLU A 52 0.13 -6.26 -2.45
C GLU A 52 -0.70 -4.98 -2.73
N LEU A 53 -1.96 -4.97 -2.30
CA LEU A 53 -2.86 -3.82 -2.46
C LEU A 53 -2.66 -2.76 -1.36
N PHE A 54 -2.52 -3.19 -0.10
CA PHE A 54 -2.61 -2.31 1.06
C PHE A 54 -1.29 -2.03 1.77
N ALA A 55 -0.21 -2.76 1.52
CA ALA A 55 1.06 -2.46 2.19
C ALA A 55 1.58 -1.08 1.76
N GLY A 56 1.91 -0.25 2.73
CA GLY A 56 2.37 1.13 2.53
C GLY A 56 1.95 2.06 3.66
N CYS A 57 2.19 3.35 3.45
CA CYS A 57 1.88 4.37 4.43
C CYS A 57 0.79 5.30 3.93
N TYR A 58 -0.05 5.77 4.85
CA TYR A 58 -1.29 6.47 4.55
C TYR A 58 -1.47 7.70 5.43
N THR A 59 -2.17 8.68 4.88
CA THR A 59 -2.61 9.90 5.57
C THR A 59 -4.04 10.24 5.15
N VAL A 60 -4.79 10.93 6.02
CA VAL A 60 -6.13 11.45 5.70
C VAL A 60 -6.08 12.80 4.99
N SER A 61 -4.90 13.41 4.85
CA SER A 61 -4.68 14.69 4.19
C SER A 61 -3.44 14.65 3.32
N HIS A 62 -3.53 15.13 2.08
CA HIS A 62 -2.41 15.22 1.13
C HIS A 62 -1.21 16.02 1.67
N GLU A 63 -1.44 16.93 2.61
CA GLU A 63 -0.42 17.85 3.13
C GLU A 63 0.24 17.34 4.42
N GLU A 64 -0.28 16.26 5.00
CA GLU A 64 0.20 15.71 6.25
C GLU A 64 1.09 14.48 6.01
N PRO A 65 2.13 14.27 6.83
CA PRO A 65 2.97 13.08 6.73
C PRO A 65 2.16 11.81 7.03
N ALA A 66 2.73 10.66 6.70
CA ALA A 66 2.14 9.36 7.00
C ALA A 66 1.72 9.23 8.48
N GLN A 67 0.48 8.78 8.71
CA GLN A 67 -0.10 8.58 10.04
C GLN A 67 -0.47 7.12 10.30
N ILE A 68 -0.64 6.32 9.24
CA ILE A 68 -0.99 4.91 9.31
C ILE A 68 -0.01 4.15 8.42
N LYS A 69 0.55 3.05 8.92
CA LYS A 69 1.38 2.12 8.16
C LYS A 69 0.68 0.78 8.13
N VAL A 70 0.57 0.18 6.95
CA VAL A 70 0.08 -1.19 6.77
C VAL A 70 1.24 -2.02 6.23
N SER A 71 1.47 -3.18 6.83
CA SER A 71 2.56 -4.08 6.43
C SER A 71 2.18 -5.55 6.63
N GLU A 72 2.95 -6.44 5.99
CA GLU A 72 2.87 -7.87 6.28
C GLU A 72 3.97 -8.23 7.29
N GLN A 73 3.60 -8.86 8.40
CA GLN A 73 4.52 -9.36 9.41
C GLN A 73 4.14 -10.79 9.79
N ALA A 74 5.09 -11.72 9.68
CA ALA A 74 4.89 -13.13 10.00
C ALA A 74 3.65 -13.76 9.33
N GLY A 75 3.39 -13.43 8.07
CA GLY A 75 2.26 -13.95 7.30
C GLY A 75 0.89 -13.37 7.71
N LYS A 76 0.88 -12.22 8.40
CA LYS A 76 -0.33 -11.50 8.80
C LYS A 76 -0.25 -10.06 8.34
N LEU A 77 -1.39 -9.46 8.04
CA LEU A 77 -1.48 -8.01 7.88
C LEU A 77 -1.52 -7.36 9.25
N VAL A 78 -0.75 -6.30 9.39
CA VAL A 78 -0.74 -5.47 10.58
C VAL A 78 -0.76 -4.00 10.21
N MET A 79 -1.34 -3.20 11.09
CA MET A 79 -1.27 -1.76 11.04
C MET A 79 -0.45 -1.21 12.20
N GLN A 80 0.15 -0.05 11.96
CA GLN A 80 0.75 0.77 12.99
C GLN A 80 0.27 2.21 12.78
N MET A 81 -0.03 2.92 13.86
CA MET A 81 -0.25 4.36 13.84
C MET A 81 1.02 5.10 14.22
N LYS A 82 1.22 6.27 13.60
CA LYS A 82 2.29 7.18 13.97
C LYS A 82 1.88 7.92 15.23
N GLU A 83 2.69 7.81 16.28
CA GLU A 83 2.47 8.52 17.54
C GLU A 83 2.41 10.06 17.32
N PRO A 84 1.72 10.81 18.20
CA PRO A 84 1.68 12.26 18.12
C PRO A 84 3.07 12.87 18.35
N LYS A 85 3.22 14.17 18.05
CA LYS A 85 4.50 14.90 18.22
C LYS A 85 5.08 14.75 19.64
N SER A 86 4.22 14.65 20.66
CA SER A 86 4.59 14.47 22.06
C SER A 86 5.31 13.16 22.36
N ALA A 87 5.18 12.15 21.50
CA ALA A 87 5.80 10.83 21.64
C ALA A 87 6.83 10.55 20.53
N ASN A 88 7.51 11.60 20.06
CA ASN A 88 8.62 11.52 19.10
C ASN A 88 8.28 10.84 17.76
N ARG A 89 7.01 10.84 17.35
CA ARG A 89 6.56 10.32 16.04
C ARG A 89 7.12 8.91 15.74
N VAL A 90 7.17 8.03 16.72
CA VAL A 90 7.53 6.63 16.51
C VAL A 90 6.29 5.89 15.99
N TRP A 91 6.48 4.82 15.22
CA TRP A 91 5.38 3.90 14.91
C TRP A 91 5.03 3.11 16.18
N ASP A 92 3.75 3.01 16.51
CA ASP A 92 3.26 2.22 17.64
C ASP A 92 3.46 0.70 17.43
N ASP A 93 2.95 -0.10 18.36
CA ASP A 93 3.01 -1.56 18.27
C ASP A 93 2.09 -2.08 17.15
N PRO A 94 2.52 -3.09 16.36
CA PRO A 94 1.69 -3.65 15.29
C PRO A 94 0.38 -4.26 15.79
N GLU A 95 -0.74 -3.75 15.29
CA GLU A 95 -2.08 -4.26 15.53
C GLU A 95 -2.61 -5.06 14.34
N PRO A 96 -3.40 -6.13 14.56
CA PRO A 96 -3.84 -7.00 13.47
C PRO A 96 -4.82 -6.31 12.52
N LEU A 97 -4.65 -6.60 11.23
CA LEU A 97 -5.62 -6.35 10.18
C LEU A 97 -6.05 -7.67 9.54
N GLU A 98 -7.31 -7.75 9.14
CA GLU A 98 -7.86 -8.90 8.43
C GLU A 98 -8.53 -8.48 7.13
N PRO A 99 -8.40 -9.29 6.07
CA PRO A 99 -9.23 -9.16 4.88
C PRO A 99 -10.72 -9.22 5.21
N MET A 100 -11.50 -8.38 4.56
CA MET A 100 -12.92 -8.23 4.81
C MET A 100 -13.74 -8.59 3.57
N PRO A 101 -14.88 -9.28 3.73
CA PRO A 101 -15.81 -9.54 2.64
C PRO A 101 -16.39 -8.24 2.06
N LEU A 102 -16.35 -8.08 0.73
CA LEU A 102 -16.85 -6.89 0.03
C LEU A 102 -18.35 -6.64 0.25
N LYS A 103 -19.13 -7.69 0.51
CA LYS A 103 -20.57 -7.60 0.86
C LYS A 103 -20.87 -6.78 2.12
N GLN A 104 -19.85 -6.34 2.86
CA GLN A 104 -20.00 -5.49 4.04
C GLN A 104 -19.69 -4.02 3.77
N VAL A 105 -19.38 -3.64 2.52
CA VAL A 105 -18.97 -2.28 2.15
C VAL A 105 -19.99 -1.22 2.58
N ASP A 106 -21.28 -1.51 2.42
CA ASP A 106 -22.42 -0.63 2.70
C ASP A 106 -22.50 -0.18 4.17
N LYS A 107 -21.87 -0.94 5.09
CA LYS A 107 -21.77 -0.57 6.50
C LYS A 107 -20.74 0.54 6.75
N TYR A 108 -19.79 0.73 5.84
CA TYR A 108 -18.62 1.57 6.05
C TYR A 108 -18.51 2.70 5.03
N PHE A 109 -18.85 2.45 3.76
CA PHE A 109 -18.66 3.38 2.65
C PHE A 109 -19.89 3.44 1.73
N PRO A 110 -20.18 4.62 1.14
CA PRO A 110 -21.28 4.82 0.20
C PRO A 110 -20.89 4.39 -1.22
N VAL A 111 -20.24 3.24 -1.35
CA VAL A 111 -19.72 2.70 -2.62
C VAL A 111 -20.22 1.27 -2.77
N LYS A 112 -20.43 0.80 -4.00
CA LYS A 112 -20.93 -0.55 -4.24
C LYS A 112 -19.81 -1.58 -4.19
N ALA A 113 -20.15 -2.83 -3.87
CA ALA A 113 -19.17 -3.91 -3.78
C ALA A 113 -18.49 -4.19 -5.14
N GLU A 114 -19.23 -4.07 -6.25
CA GLU A 114 -18.68 -4.24 -7.60
C GLU A 114 -17.63 -3.20 -7.99
N ASP A 115 -17.58 -2.05 -7.32
CA ASP A 115 -16.63 -0.97 -7.58
C ASP A 115 -15.34 -1.12 -6.75
N LEU A 116 -15.29 -2.10 -5.84
CA LEU A 116 -14.12 -2.37 -5.00
C LEU A 116 -13.24 -3.49 -5.56
N THR A 117 -11.96 -3.40 -5.25
CA THR A 117 -10.98 -4.47 -5.46
C THR A 117 -10.87 -5.35 -4.22
N ALA A 118 -10.78 -4.73 -3.04
CA ALA A 118 -10.54 -5.42 -1.77
C ALA A 118 -10.90 -4.54 -0.56
N MET A 119 -11.07 -5.16 0.60
CA MET A 119 -11.22 -4.48 1.88
C MET A 119 -10.38 -5.16 2.96
N ILE A 120 -9.84 -4.36 3.88
CA ILE A 120 -9.18 -4.82 5.11
C ILE A 120 -9.73 -4.04 6.29
N GLY A 121 -9.61 -4.57 7.50
CA GLY A 121 -9.94 -3.80 8.70
C GLY A 121 -9.41 -4.42 9.96
N ARG A 122 -9.40 -3.62 11.03
CA ARG A 122 -9.13 -4.12 12.37
C ARG A 122 -10.25 -5.06 12.82
N PRO A 123 -9.98 -6.08 13.63
CA PRO A 123 -11.02 -6.93 14.21
C PRO A 123 -12.11 -6.15 14.98
N ASP A 124 -11.75 -5.03 15.61
CA ASP A 124 -12.67 -4.13 16.34
C ASP A 124 -13.41 -3.11 15.46
N ARG A 125 -13.09 -3.05 14.16
CA ARG A 125 -13.67 -2.13 13.16
C ARG A 125 -13.46 -0.64 13.45
N VAL A 126 -12.50 -0.29 14.30
CA VAL A 126 -12.08 1.11 14.50
C VAL A 126 -11.46 1.69 13.23
N LEU A 127 -10.77 0.83 12.46
CA LEU A 127 -10.27 1.12 11.12
C LEU A 127 -10.82 0.08 10.14
N VAL A 128 -11.40 0.54 9.04
CA VAL A 128 -11.64 -0.25 7.83
C VAL A 128 -11.08 0.52 6.63
N MET A 129 -10.37 -0.15 5.74
CA MET A 129 -9.86 0.43 4.51
C MET A 129 -10.42 -0.32 3.31
N ALA A 130 -10.76 0.40 2.25
CA ALA A 130 -11.16 -0.17 0.97
C ALA A 130 -10.24 0.32 -0.14
N ASN A 131 -9.91 -0.57 -1.07
CA ASN A 131 -9.28 -0.21 -2.33
C ASN A 131 -10.35 -0.23 -3.42
N VAL A 132 -10.55 0.92 -4.05
CA VAL A 132 -11.53 1.15 -5.09
C VAL A 132 -10.87 0.90 -6.45
N LYS A 133 -11.63 0.35 -7.41
CA LYS A 133 -11.14 0.17 -8.78
C LYS A 133 -10.80 1.52 -9.40
N GLN A 134 -9.67 1.61 -10.09
CA GLN A 134 -9.25 2.84 -10.75
C GLN A 134 -10.30 3.40 -11.73
N ALA A 135 -11.06 2.52 -12.39
CA ALA A 135 -12.15 2.93 -13.27
C ALA A 135 -13.21 3.78 -12.56
N TYR A 136 -13.51 3.48 -11.28
CA TYR A 136 -14.47 4.23 -10.48
C TYR A 136 -13.89 5.59 -10.04
N VAL A 137 -12.62 5.61 -9.60
CA VAL A 137 -11.90 6.86 -9.26
C VAL A 137 -11.90 7.85 -10.43
N ASN A 138 -11.79 7.36 -11.67
CA ASN A 138 -11.76 8.22 -12.85
C ASN A 138 -13.12 8.86 -13.20
N ILE A 139 -14.24 8.32 -12.70
CA ILE A 139 -15.59 8.80 -13.01
C ILE A 139 -16.26 9.55 -11.86
N ASP A 140 -15.81 9.33 -10.62
CA ASP A 140 -16.32 10.01 -9.44
C ASP A 140 -15.36 11.14 -9.02
N PRO A 141 -15.66 12.42 -9.35
CA PRO A 141 -14.77 13.53 -9.03
C PRO A 141 -14.67 13.82 -7.52
N SER A 142 -15.50 13.18 -6.68
CA SER A 142 -15.36 13.27 -5.21
C SER A 142 -14.28 12.35 -4.65
N LEU A 143 -13.76 11.42 -5.46
CA LEU A 143 -12.75 10.46 -5.07
C LEU A 143 -11.42 10.78 -5.79
N ASP A 144 -10.50 11.41 -5.09
CA ASP A 144 -9.17 11.79 -5.57
C ASP A 144 -8.07 10.77 -5.21
N SER A 145 -8.44 9.65 -4.58
CA SER A 145 -7.55 8.52 -4.26
C SER A 145 -8.29 7.18 -4.41
N PRO A 146 -7.62 6.10 -4.86
CA PRO A 146 -8.22 4.77 -4.90
C PRO A 146 -8.38 4.13 -3.50
N TYR A 147 -8.13 4.85 -2.41
CA TYR A 147 -8.24 4.32 -1.06
C TYR A 147 -9.22 5.11 -0.20
N LEU A 148 -10.11 4.38 0.46
CA LEU A 148 -11.05 4.90 1.44
C LEU A 148 -10.69 4.38 2.83
N GLY A 149 -10.88 5.21 3.84
CA GLY A 149 -10.66 4.89 5.25
C GLY A 149 -11.90 5.23 6.08
N TYR A 150 -12.42 4.26 6.82
CA TYR A 150 -13.41 4.45 7.87
C TYR A 150 -12.68 4.39 9.20
N ILE A 151 -12.54 5.54 9.86
CA ILE A 151 -11.76 5.71 11.09
C ILE A 151 -12.68 6.29 12.16
N LEU A 152 -12.86 5.58 13.28
CA LEU A 152 -13.68 6.05 14.40
C LEU A 152 -15.06 6.58 13.97
N GLN A 153 -15.72 5.87 13.05
CA GLN A 153 -17.03 6.23 12.49
C GLN A 153 -17.07 7.38 11.47
N GLY A 154 -15.93 7.98 11.14
CA GLY A 154 -15.79 8.94 10.05
C GLY A 154 -15.29 8.28 8.76
N GLN A 155 -15.97 8.56 7.65
CA GLN A 155 -15.50 8.19 6.31
C GLN A 155 -14.54 9.26 5.80
N ASN A 156 -13.40 8.82 5.28
CA ASN A 156 -12.36 9.68 4.75
C ASN A 156 -11.81 9.08 3.45
N THR A 157 -11.48 9.92 2.49
CA THR A 157 -10.50 9.54 1.47
C THR A 157 -9.13 9.52 2.13
N ILE A 158 -8.34 8.49 1.86
CA ILE A 158 -6.98 8.37 2.40
C ILE A 158 -5.98 8.26 1.26
N TYR A 159 -4.79 8.78 1.47
CA TYR A 159 -3.76 8.90 0.44
C TYR A 159 -2.59 8.02 0.80
N LYS A 160 -2.18 7.19 -0.16
CA LYS A 160 -0.93 6.45 -0.04
C LYS A 160 0.22 7.42 -0.27
N VAL A 161 1.13 7.52 0.70
CA VAL A 161 2.27 8.43 0.73
C VAL A 161 3.55 7.67 1.10
N ASP A 162 4.69 8.32 0.95
CA ASP A 162 5.96 7.75 1.39
C ASP A 162 5.94 7.50 2.90
N CYS A 163 6.52 6.37 3.30
CA CYS A 163 6.67 6.05 4.70
C CYS A 163 7.73 6.96 5.34
N ASP A 164 7.32 7.70 6.37
CA ASP A 164 8.25 8.39 7.24
C ASP A 164 8.72 7.41 8.33
N ASP A 165 9.82 6.71 8.09
CA ASP A 165 10.46 5.86 9.11
C ASP A 165 11.45 6.64 9.97
N THR A 166 11.58 7.96 9.76
CA THR A 166 12.46 8.84 10.53
C THR A 166 11.91 9.02 11.94
N PRO A 167 12.68 8.71 13.00
CA PRO A 167 12.31 9.08 14.36
C PRO A 167 12.34 10.61 14.52
N ALA A 168 11.41 11.22 15.28
CA ALA A 168 11.35 12.68 15.41
C ALA A 168 12.62 13.35 15.98
N GLN A 169 13.53 12.57 16.55
CA GLN A 169 14.83 13.05 17.02
C GLN A 169 15.66 13.67 15.88
N GLU A 170 15.53 13.18 14.64
CA GLU A 170 16.18 13.78 13.46
C GLU A 170 15.42 15.00 12.90
N MET A 171 14.13 15.12 13.20
CA MET A 171 13.34 16.32 12.88
C MET A 171 13.61 17.48 13.85
N GLN A 172 14.23 17.22 15.01
CA GLN A 172 14.67 18.25 15.97
C GLN A 172 16.10 18.75 15.70
N SER A 173 16.90 18.05 14.89
CA SER A 173 18.19 18.56 14.40
C SER A 173 18.01 19.50 13.21
N ASN A 174 17.26 20.58 13.40
CA ASN A 174 17.56 21.82 12.69
C ASN A 174 17.28 23.07 13.55
N PRO A 175 18.12 23.37 14.56
CA PRO A 175 18.20 24.72 15.13
C PRO A 175 19.23 25.60 14.42
N HIS A 176 19.95 25.09 13.41
CA HIS A 176 21.04 25.82 12.74
C HIS A 176 21.06 25.42 11.25
N SER A 177 20.42 26.18 10.36
CA SER A 177 21.09 27.36 9.77
C SER A 177 22.54 27.43 10.21
N ASN A 178 23.42 26.84 9.41
CA ASN A 178 24.87 26.96 9.55
C ASN A 178 25.28 28.44 9.63
N ILE A 179 25.37 29.01 10.84
CA ILE A 179 26.40 29.98 11.25
C ILE A 179 26.60 29.79 12.76
N ALA A 180 27.51 28.89 13.13
CA ALA A 180 28.27 29.04 14.36
C ALA A 180 29.64 29.57 13.95
N GLY A 181 29.94 30.80 14.35
CA GLY A 181 31.28 31.37 14.24
C GLY A 181 31.37 32.67 13.44
N MET A 182 30.83 33.77 13.99
CA MET A 182 31.42 35.12 13.99
C MET A 182 30.41 36.07 14.65
N GLU A 183 30.48 36.18 15.98
CA GLU A 183 30.13 37.44 16.62
C GLU A 183 31.20 38.46 16.21
N GLU A 184 31.03 39.14 15.08
CA GLU A 184 31.65 40.44 14.88
C GLU A 184 30.65 41.49 15.38
N VAL A 185 30.70 41.72 16.69
CA VAL A 185 30.11 42.90 17.32
C VAL A 185 30.67 44.11 16.58
N GLY A 186 29.78 44.95 16.05
CA GLY A 186 30.12 46.13 15.27
C GLY A 186 31.25 46.91 15.94
N ASN A 187 32.29 47.18 15.16
CA ASN A 187 33.44 47.98 15.56
C ASN A 187 32.99 49.42 15.89
N ILE A 188 32.68 49.68 17.15
CA ILE A 188 32.71 51.03 17.72
C ILE A 188 33.78 51.04 18.80
N THR A 189 34.99 51.41 18.38
CA THR A 189 36.08 51.75 19.29
C THR A 189 35.78 53.12 19.91
N ILE A 190 35.29 53.15 21.15
CA ILE A 190 35.26 54.39 21.95
C ILE A 190 36.65 54.58 22.57
N ARG A 191 37.39 55.59 22.08
CA ARG A 191 38.63 56.03 22.71
C ARG A 191 38.30 56.92 23.92
N PRO A 192 38.83 56.66 25.12
CA PRO A 192 38.80 57.65 26.19
C PRO A 192 39.73 58.80 25.80
N ALA A 193 39.17 60.00 25.63
CA ALA A 193 39.98 61.21 25.57
C ALA A 193 40.60 61.42 26.96
N GLY A 194 41.92 61.21 27.05
CA GLY A 194 42.71 61.49 28.23
C GLY A 194 42.64 62.97 28.61
N LYS A 195 42.87 63.23 29.91
CA LYS A 195 43.00 64.58 30.47
C LYS A 195 44.07 65.36 29.72
N VAL A 196 43.74 66.60 29.39
CA VAL A 196 44.70 67.61 28.93
C VAL A 196 45.33 68.21 30.20
N GLU A 197 46.63 68.01 30.39
CA GLU A 197 47.48 68.91 31.20
C GLU A 197 47.95 70.07 30.32
#